data_AF-A0A9W6R4J7-F1
#
_entry.id   AF-A0A9W6R4J7-F1
#
_cell.length_a   1.000
_cell.length_b   1.000
_cell.length_c   1.000
_cell.angle_alpha   90.00
_cell.angle_beta   90.00
_cell.angle_gamma   90.00
#
_symmetry.space_group_name_H-M   'P 1'
#
loop_
_entity.id
_entity.type
_entity.pdbx_description
1 polymer ?
#
loop_
_entity_poly.entity_id
_entity_poly.type
_entity_poly.pdbx_seq_one_letter_code
_entity_poly.pdbx_strand_id
1 'polypeptide(L)'
;MANLWARAWVNHSAGLTPAQWLDGLRPYTTEEYLASKMSTVDPANVPATAVTGDPVVVSSYTSSVQVVIPTNGPKLSITVSRTDAGWRVSEYDQAS
;
A
#
# COMPACT_ATOMS: atom_id res chain seq x y z
N MET A 1 1.02 9.04 -4.89
CA MET A 1 1.10 8.35 -3.58
C MET A 1 0.70 6.89 -3.68
N ALA A 2 -0.59 6.56 -3.89
CA ALA A 2 -1.07 5.16 -3.89
C ALA A 2 -0.28 4.20 -4.82
N ASN A 3 0.05 4.64 -6.05
CA ASN A 3 0.87 3.86 -6.98
C ASN A 3 2.29 3.58 -6.45
N LEU A 4 2.92 4.56 -5.80
CA LEU A 4 4.26 4.39 -5.23
C LEU A 4 4.23 3.40 -4.07
N TRP A 5 3.21 3.51 -3.21
CA TRP A 5 2.99 2.56 -2.12
C TRP A 5 2.74 1.14 -2.66
N ALA A 6 1.88 0.96 -3.67
CA ALA A 6 1.61 -0.36 -4.25
C ALA A 6 2.85 -0.98 -4.88
N ARG A 7 3.70 -0.19 -5.55
CA ARG A 7 4.99 -0.66 -6.10
C ARG A 7 5.97 -1.10 -5.02
N ALA A 8 6.01 -0.38 -3.89
CA ALA A 8 6.79 -0.81 -2.72
C ALA A 8 6.21 -2.07 -2.07
N TRP A 9 4.87 -2.16 -1.98
CA TRP A 9 4.17 -3.29 -1.37
C TRP A 9 4.39 -4.60 -2.14
N VAL A 10 4.33 -4.59 -3.47
CA VAL A 10 4.64 -5.78 -4.30
C VAL A 10 6.13 -6.13 -4.37
N ASN A 11 7.01 -5.25 -3.88
CA ASN A 11 8.46 -5.45 -3.91
C ASN A 11 8.95 -6.18 -2.64
N HIS A 12 8.65 -7.48 -2.56
CA HIS A 12 8.99 -8.34 -1.42
C HIS A 12 9.92 -9.53 -1.80
N SER A 13 10.75 -9.34 -2.82
CA SER A 13 11.63 -10.38 -3.39
C SER A 13 12.39 -11.19 -2.33
N ALA A 14 12.63 -12.47 -2.62
CA ALA A 14 13.39 -13.40 -1.77
C ALA A 14 14.78 -12.84 -1.43
N GLY A 15 14.91 -12.25 -0.24
CA GLY A 15 16.11 -11.55 0.22
C GLY A 15 15.83 -10.25 0.96
N LEU A 16 14.63 -9.69 0.81
CA LEU A 16 14.17 -8.52 1.54
C LEU A 16 13.57 -8.97 2.88
N THR A 17 14.10 -8.48 3.99
CA THR A 17 13.54 -8.76 5.31
C THR A 17 12.20 -8.01 5.49
N PRO A 18 11.28 -8.50 6.34
CA PRO A 18 10.05 -7.77 6.65
C PRO A 18 10.31 -6.34 7.13
N ALA A 19 11.38 -6.12 7.90
CA ALA A 19 11.77 -4.79 8.36
C ALA A 19 12.19 -3.84 7.22
N GLN A 20 12.96 -4.34 6.25
CA GLN A 20 13.35 -3.55 5.06
C GLN A 20 12.13 -3.24 4.17
N TRP A 21 11.19 -4.19 4.07
CA TRP A 21 9.96 -3.98 3.31
C TRP A 21 9.09 -2.89 3.96
N LEU A 22 8.93 -2.94 5.28
CA LEU A 22 8.23 -1.91 6.05
C LEU A 22 8.90 -0.54 5.94
N ASP A 23 10.23 -0.48 5.94
CA ASP A 23 10.96 0.78 5.75
C ASP A 23 10.67 1.39 4.37
N GLY A 24 10.57 0.57 3.32
CA GLY A 24 10.16 1.01 1.98
C GLY A 24 8.74 1.57 1.90
N LEU A 25 7.85 1.17 2.81
CA LEU A 25 6.47 1.66 2.89
C LEU A 25 6.32 2.92 3.75
N ARG A 26 7.19 3.09 4.76
CA ARG A 26 7.19 4.22 5.70
C ARG A 26 7.03 5.60 5.05
N PRO A 27 7.73 5.98 3.97
CA PRO A 27 7.55 7.31 3.38
C PRO A 27 6.16 7.53 2.75
N TYR A 28 5.36 6.49 2.59
CA TYR A 28 4.07 6.56 1.90
C TYR A 28 2.89 6.25 2.81
N THR A 29 3.12 5.76 4.03
CA THR A 29 2.11 5.29 4.98
C THR A 29 2.07 6.16 6.23
N THR A 30 0.92 6.23 6.90
CA THR A 30 0.86 6.81 8.25
C THR A 30 1.65 5.95 9.24
N GLU A 31 2.30 6.58 10.21
CA GLU A 31 3.09 5.84 11.21
C GLU A 31 2.22 4.87 12.02
N GLU A 32 1.02 5.31 12.41
CA GLU A 32 0.06 4.49 13.15
C GLU A 32 -0.33 3.21 12.38
N TYR A 33 -0.63 3.34 11.08
CA TYR A 33 -1.02 2.19 10.26
C TYR A 33 0.17 1.28 9.97
N LEU A 34 1.35 1.86 9.76
CA LEU A 34 2.59 1.11 9.57
C LEU A 34 2.92 0.27 10.82
N ALA A 35 2.86 0.86 12.01
CA ALA A 35 3.22 0.22 13.27
C ALA A 35 2.19 -0.80 13.75
N SER A 36 0.90 -0.60 13.48
CA SER A 36 -0.18 -1.46 14.00
C SER A 36 -0.66 -2.54 13.04
N LYS A 37 -0.68 -2.26 11.72
CA LYS A 37 -1.23 -3.17 10.70
C LYS A 37 -0.15 -3.72 9.80
N MET A 38 0.68 -2.87 9.20
CA MET A 38 1.71 -3.35 8.26
C MET A 38 2.74 -4.23 8.96
N SER A 39 3.11 -3.90 10.21
CA SER A 39 4.07 -4.66 11.01
C SER A 39 3.68 -6.13 11.24
N THR A 40 2.39 -6.48 11.10
CA THR A 40 1.89 -7.85 11.26
C THR A 40 1.83 -8.62 9.93
N VAL A 41 2.07 -7.96 8.81
CA VAL A 41 2.03 -8.58 7.48
C VAL A 41 3.37 -9.28 7.22
N ASP A 42 3.31 -10.58 6.97
CA ASP A 42 4.45 -11.30 6.44
C ASP A 42 4.51 -11.11 4.91
N PRO A 43 5.53 -10.42 4.37
CA PRO A 43 5.68 -10.22 2.94
C PRO A 43 5.74 -11.54 2.15
N ALA A 44 6.16 -12.65 2.74
CA ALA A 44 6.18 -13.95 2.07
C ALA A 44 4.77 -14.48 1.73
N ASN A 45 3.74 -13.98 2.41
CA ASN A 45 2.34 -14.34 2.16
C ASN A 45 1.66 -13.45 1.11
N VAL A 46 2.39 -12.48 0.53
CA VAL A 46 1.85 -11.58 -0.48
C VAL A 46 1.92 -12.23 -1.87
N PRO A 47 0.78 -12.59 -2.50
CA PRO A 47 0.79 -13.30 -3.78
C PRO A 47 1.15 -12.42 -4.97
N ALA A 48 1.00 -11.10 -4.86
CA ALA A 48 1.25 -10.17 -5.94
C ALA A 48 2.69 -9.66 -5.92
N THR A 49 3.36 -9.71 -7.07
CA THR A 49 4.77 -9.33 -7.26
C THR A 49 4.96 -8.18 -8.25
N ALA A 50 3.89 -7.73 -8.91
CA ALA A 50 3.93 -6.62 -9.85
C ALA A 50 2.60 -5.84 -9.90
N VAL A 51 2.69 -4.52 -10.08
CA VAL A 51 1.56 -3.68 -10.49
C VAL A 51 1.37 -3.82 -12.01
N THR A 52 0.16 -4.12 -12.47
CA THR A 52 -0.13 -4.52 -13.86
C THR A 52 -0.90 -3.48 -14.66
N GLY A 53 -1.33 -2.38 -14.03
CA GLY A 53 -2.09 -1.34 -14.70
C GLY A 53 -2.12 -0.02 -13.93
N ASP A 54 -2.83 0.94 -14.50
CA ASP A 54 -2.95 2.26 -13.90
C ASP A 54 -3.89 2.28 -12.69
N PRO A 55 -3.60 3.12 -11.67
CA PRO A 55 -4.50 3.34 -10.55
C PRO A 55 -5.83 3.95 -11.00
N VAL A 56 -6.93 3.45 -10.45
CA VAL A 56 -8.28 3.96 -10.69
C VAL A 56 -8.83 4.55 -9.40
N VAL A 57 -9.19 5.84 -9.41
CA VAL A 57 -9.90 6.46 -8.28
C VAL A 57 -11.33 5.97 -8.27
N VAL A 58 -11.77 5.35 -7.17
CA VAL A 58 -13.13 4.82 -7.03
C VAL A 58 -14.03 5.73 -6.19
N SER A 59 -13.44 6.41 -5.20
CA SER A 59 -14.14 7.37 -4.34
C SER A 59 -13.20 8.50 -3.95
N SER A 60 -13.72 9.73 -3.85
CA SER A 60 -12.97 10.89 -3.38
C SER A 60 -13.79 11.69 -2.39
N TYR A 61 -13.22 11.92 -1.23
CA TYR A 61 -13.80 12.69 -0.12
C TYR A 61 -12.90 13.90 0.19
N THR A 62 -13.37 14.78 1.08
CA THR A 62 -12.65 16.01 1.46
C THR A 62 -11.25 15.76 2.01
N SER A 63 -11.06 14.66 2.74
CA SER A 63 -9.81 14.32 3.43
C SER A 63 -9.29 12.91 3.14
N SER A 64 -9.94 12.17 2.24
CA SER A 64 -9.54 10.81 1.87
C SER A 64 -9.86 10.50 0.41
N VAL A 65 -9.07 9.65 -0.23
CA VAL A 65 -9.32 9.15 -1.59
C VAL A 65 -9.10 7.65 -1.59
N GLN A 66 -10.05 6.91 -2.17
CA GLN A 66 -9.94 5.47 -2.36
C GLN A 66 -9.52 5.18 -3.80
N VAL A 67 -8.49 4.37 -3.95
CA VAL A 67 -7.84 4.04 -5.21
C VAL A 67 -7.72 2.53 -5.35
N VAL A 68 -8.13 1.98 -6.48
CA VAL A 68 -7.92 0.58 -6.84
C VAL A 68 -6.71 0.47 -7.77
N ILE A 69 -5.78 -0.43 -7.47
CA ILE A 69 -4.55 -0.65 -8.24
C ILE A 69 -4.50 -2.11 -8.71
N PRO A 70 -4.50 -2.38 -10.03
CA PRO A 70 -4.30 -3.73 -10.56
C PRO A 70 -2.91 -4.28 -10.24
N THR A 71 -2.86 -5.55 -9.84
CA THR A 71 -1.61 -6.30 -9.68
C THR A 71 -1.66 -7.59 -10.50
N ASN A 72 -0.58 -8.37 -10.49
CA ASN A 72 -0.57 -9.74 -11.04
C ASN A 72 -1.14 -10.78 -10.07
N GLY A 73 -1.67 -10.36 -8.93
CA GLY A 73 -2.51 -11.13 -8.02
C GLY A 73 -3.81 -10.37 -7.72
N PRO A 74 -4.28 -10.31 -6.46
CA PRO A 74 -5.47 -9.54 -6.11
C PRO A 74 -5.25 -8.04 -6.32
N LYS A 75 -6.32 -7.31 -6.64
CA LYS A 75 -6.26 -5.85 -6.77
C LYS A 75 -6.05 -5.25 -5.39
N LEU A 76 -5.37 -4.10 -5.32
CA LEU A 76 -5.22 -3.37 -4.07
C LEU A 76 -6.26 -2.26 -4.01
N SER A 77 -7.11 -2.28 -2.99
CA SER A 77 -7.92 -1.12 -2.60
C SER A 77 -7.15 -0.33 -1.57
N ILE A 78 -6.76 0.89 -1.87
CA ILE A 78 -5.90 1.73 -1.04
C ILE A 78 -6.65 3.01 -0.69
N THR A 79 -6.74 3.32 0.60
CA THR A 79 -7.22 4.61 1.09
C THR A 79 -6.02 5.49 1.41
N VAL A 80 -5.93 6.63 0.74
CA VAL A 80 -5.00 7.71 1.12
C VAL A 80 -5.75 8.79 1.88
N SER A 81 -5.22 9.22 3.02
CA SER A 81 -5.79 10.27 3.85
C SER A 81 -4.84 11.47 3.93
N ARG A 82 -5.42 12.66 4.04
CA ARG A 82 -4.67 13.91 4.22
C ARG A 82 -4.18 14.02 5.67
N THR A 83 -2.87 14.18 5.86
CA THR A 83 -2.25 14.45 7.16
C THR A 83 -1.46 15.76 7.12
N ASP A 84 -0.95 16.20 8.27
CA ASP A 84 -0.05 17.37 8.33
C ASP A 84 1.23 17.18 7.50
N ALA A 85 1.68 15.93 7.32
CA ALA A 85 2.83 15.57 6.51
C ALA A 85 2.47 15.33 5.02
N GLY A 86 1.23 15.63 4.61
CA GLY A 86 0.71 15.40 3.26
C GLY A 86 -0.18 14.16 3.14
N TRP A 87 -0.46 13.74 1.90
CA TRP A 87 -1.27 12.55 1.66
C TRP A 87 -0.48 11.27 2.00
N ARG A 88 -1.04 10.40 2.84
CA ARG A 88 -0.43 9.12 3.24
C ARG A 88 -1.45 7.98 3.12
N VAL A 89 -0.98 6.78 2.82
CA VAL A 89 -1.80 5.57 2.92
C VAL A 89 -2.16 5.35 4.38
N SER A 90 -3.45 5.29 4.65
CA SER A 90 -4.00 5.04 5.98
C SER A 90 -4.70 3.69 6.08
N GLU A 91 -4.97 3.05 4.94
CA GLU A 91 -5.60 1.73 4.87
C GLU A 91 -5.30 1.07 3.52
N TYR A 92 -5.18 -0.26 3.51
CA TYR A 92 -5.28 -1.07 2.31
C TYR A 92 -6.09 -2.34 2.56
N ASP A 93 -6.65 -2.88 1.49
CA ASP A 93 -7.31 -4.18 1.45
C ASP A 93 -6.99 -4.88 0.12
N GLN A 94 -7.03 -6.21 0.11
CA GLN A 94 -6.91 -7.03 -1.10
C GLN A 94 -8.31 -7.29 -1.67
N ALA A 95 -8.64 -6.61 -2.76
CA ALA A 95 -9.89 -6.79 -3.46
C ALA A 95 -9.84 -8.00 -4.43
N SER A 96 -10.99 -8.67 -4.55
CA SER A 96 -11.23 -9.83 -5.43
C SER A 96 -11.12 -9.50 -6.92
#